data_AF-A0A7W7APV2-F1
#
_entry.id   AF-A0A7W7APV2-F1
#
_cell.length_a   1.000
_cell.length_b   1.000
_cell.length_c   1.000
_cell.angle_alpha   90.00
_cell.angle_beta   90.00
_cell.angle_gamma   90.00
#
_symmetry.space_group_name_H-M   'P 1'
#
loop_
_entity.id
_entity.type
_entity.pdbx_description
1 polymer ?
#
loop_
_entity_poly.entity_id
_entity_poly.type
_entity_poly.pdbx_seq_one_letter_code
_entity_poly.pdbx_strand_id
1 'polypeptide(L)' 'MARCRLCTSNDDQAVIEHLAKAMWDSRQGEFEVATPWDAAGPTWQWKFREMAVAARQALRVD' A
#
# COMPACT_ATOMS: atom_id res chain seq x y z
N MET A 1 -11.81 -8.34 -18.72
CA MET A 1 -10.71 -8.24 -17.75
C MET A 1 -10.29 -6.78 -17.65
N ALA A 2 -10.54 -6.11 -16.53
CA ALA A 2 -9.99 -4.78 -16.29
C ALA A 2 -8.45 -4.90 -16.33
N ARG A 3 -7.77 -4.03 -17.09
CA ARG A 3 -6.31 -4.00 -17.11
C ARG A 3 -5.83 -3.70 -15.69
N CYS A 4 -5.16 -4.67 -15.06
CA CYS A 4 -4.60 -4.48 -13.74
C CYS A 4 -3.56 -3.35 -13.81
N ARG A 5 -3.81 -2.23 -13.13
CA ARG A 5 -2.89 -1.08 -13.07
C ARG A 5 -1.49 -1.50 -12.59
N LEU A 6 -1.40 -2.51 -11.73
CA LEU A 6 -0.14 -3.08 -11.24
C LEU A 6 0.65 -3.79 -12.35
N CYS A 7 -0.03 -4.45 -13.30
CA CYS A 7 0.61 -5.20 -14.38
C CYS A 7 1.16 -4.33 -15.50
N THR A 8 0.78 -3.04 -15.55
CA THR A 8 1.24 -2.08 -16.57
C THR A 8 2.00 -0.89 -16.01
N SER A 9 2.15 -0.78 -14.68
CA SER A 9 2.89 0.33 -14.07
C SER A 9 4.39 0.10 -14.22
N ASN A 10 5.09 1.07 -14.81
CA ASN A 10 6.56 1.15 -14.84
C ASN A 10 7.13 1.88 -13.62
N ASP A 11 6.28 2.52 -12.82
CA ASP A 11 6.67 3.19 -11.58
C ASP A 11 6.42 2.26 -10.38
N ASP A 12 7.50 1.59 -10.00
CA ASP A 12 7.52 0.66 -8.87
C ASP A 12 7.29 1.36 -7.53
N GLN A 13 7.73 2.62 -7.39
CA GLN A 13 7.60 3.38 -6.14
C GLN A 13 6.18 3.89 -5.98
N ALA A 14 5.56 4.41 -7.03
CA ALA A 14 4.17 4.82 -7.01
C ALA A 14 3.23 3.64 -6.69
N VAL A 15 3.55 2.44 -7.19
CA VAL A 15 2.83 1.21 -6.84
C VAL A 15 2.96 0.87 -5.36
N ILE A 16 4.18 0.89 -4.82
CA ILE A 16 4.42 0.62 -3.40
C ILE A 16 3.65 1.61 -2.53
N GLU A 17 3.69 2.90 -2.85
CA GLU A 17 3.00 3.92 -2.07
C GLU A 17 1.48 3.75 -2.13
N HIS A 18 0.94 3.43 -3.32
CA HIS A 18 -0.48 3.16 -3.47
C HIS A 18 -0.92 1.94 -2.65
N LEU A 19 -0.14 0.85 -2.68
CA LEU A 19 -0.41 -0.35 -1.89
C LEU A 19 -0.32 -0.08 -0.39
N ALA A 20 0.69 0.67 0.05
CA ALA A 20 0.87 1.04 1.46
C ALA A 20 -0.34 1.80 1.99
N LYS A 21 -0.80 2.82 1.24
CA LYS A 21 -2.02 3.57 1.57
C LYS A 21 -3.26 2.67 1.62
N ALA A 22 -3.46 1.81 0.63
CA ALA A 22 -4.62 0.91 0.60
C ALA A 22 -4.63 -0.06 1.79
N MET A 23 -3.47 -0.57 2.20
CA MET A 23 -3.33 -1.46 3.36
C MET A 23 -3.51 -0.74 4.71
N TRP A 24 -3.16 0.54 4.78
CA TRP A 24 -3.43 1.38 5.94
C TRP A 24 -4.92 1.69 6.05
N ASP A 25 -5.54 2.09 4.94
CA ASP A 25 -6.96 2.42 4.85
C ASP A 25 -7.83 1.22 5.24
N SER A 26 -7.44 0.00 4.87
CA SER A 26 -8.20 -1.22 5.22
C SER A 26 -8.26 -1.51 6.72
N ARG A 27 -7.35 -0.94 7.52
CA ARG A 27 -7.32 -1.08 8.98
C ARG A 27 -7.98 0.08 9.71
N GLN A 28 -8.40 1.14 9.01
CA GLN A 28 -8.98 2.31 9.68
C GLN A 28 -10.30 2.01 10.40
N GLY A 29 -11.04 0.99 9.97
CA GLY A 29 -12.23 0.52 10.68
C GLY A 29 -11.94 -0.12 12.04
N GLU A 30 -10.68 -0.41 12.38
CA GLU A 30 -10.26 -0.96 13.67
C GLU A 30 -9.92 0.14 14.71
N PHE A 31 -9.75 1.39 14.28
CA PHE A 31 -9.40 2.50 15.17
C PHE A 31 -10.62 3.33 15.55
N GLU A 32 -10.67 3.82 16.80
CA GLU A 32 -11.72 4.73 17.28
C GLU A 32 -11.73 6.06 16.49
N VAL A 33 -10.56 6.49 16.03
CA VAL A 33 -10.39 7.67 15.17
C VAL A 33 -9.60 7.30 13.92
N ALA A 34 -10.25 7.43 12.76
CA ALA A 34 -9.61 7.23 11.48
C ALA A 34 -8.49 8.26 11.30
N THR A 35 -7.26 7.77 11.18
CA THR A 35 -6.07 8.58 10.96
C THR A 35 -5.72 8.51 9.47
N PRO A 36 -5.73 9.63 8.73
CA PRO A 36 -5.37 9.60 7.32
C PRO A 36 -3.91 9.18 7.14
N TRP A 37 -3.60 8.52 6.02
CA TRP A 37 -2.25 8.00 5.72
C TRP A 37 -1.13 9.04 5.94
N ASP A 38 -1.35 10.28 5.49
CA ASP A 38 -0.36 11.35 5.60
C ASP A 38 -0.10 11.77 7.06
N ALA A 39 -1.02 11.44 7.97
CA ALA A 39 -0.92 11.67 9.40
C ALA A 39 -0.60 10.40 10.21
N ALA A 40 -0.43 9.24 9.57
CA ALA A 40 -0.12 7.98 10.26
C ALA A 40 1.21 8.01 11.03
N GLY A 41 2.08 8.97 10.71
CA GLY A 41 3.40 9.14 11.32
C GLY A 41 4.45 8.20 10.71
N PRO A 42 5.74 8.51 10.89
CA PRO A 42 6.83 7.86 10.16
C PRO A 42 6.95 6.37 10.43
N THR A 43 6.70 5.92 11.67
CA THR A 43 6.78 4.51 12.05
C THR A 43 5.75 3.66 11.31
N TRP A 44 4.50 4.09 11.28
CA TRP A 44 3.44 3.36 10.58
C TRP A 44 3.61 3.46 9.08
N GLN A 45 3.97 4.65 8.57
CA GLN A 45 4.24 4.79 7.14
C GLN A 45 5.34 3.85 6.66
N TRP A 46 6.42 3.72 7.42
CA TRP A 46 7.49 2.77 7.11
C TRP A 46 7.01 1.32 7.12
N LYS A 47 6.33 0.87 8.18
CA LYS A 47 5.82 -0.52 8.28
C LYS A 47 4.92 -0.91 7.10
N PHE A 48 3.99 -0.04 6.73
CA PHE A 48 3.06 -0.34 5.62
C PHE A 48 3.73 -0.29 4.25
N ARG A 49 4.78 0.52 4.07
CA ARG A 49 5.63 0.46 2.87
C ARG A 49 6.38 -0.86 2.75
N GLU A 50 6.92 -1.40 3.85
CA GLU A 50 7.56 -2.73 3.82
C GLU A 50 6.57 -3.84 3.45
N MET A 51 5.36 -3.81 4.01
CA MET A 51 4.29 -4.75 3.63
C MET A 51 3.90 -4.61 2.16
N ALA A 52 3.82 -3.39 1.65
CA ALA A 52 3.52 -3.12 0.24
C ALA A 52 4.59 -3.68 -0.71
N VAL A 53 5.88 -3.62 -0.33
CA VAL A 53 6.97 -4.27 -1.08
C VAL A 53 6.75 -5.77 -1.15
N ALA A 54 6.48 -6.42 -0.02
CA ALA A 54 6.25 -7.87 0.03
C ALA A 54 5.02 -8.28 -0.80
N ALA A 55 3.92 -7.53 -0.72
CA ALA A 55 2.73 -7.80 -1.52
C ALA A 55 2.99 -7.64 -3.02
N ARG A 56 3.73 -6.60 -3.43
CA ARG A 56 4.10 -6.43 -4.84
C ARG A 56 4.92 -7.63 -5.34
N GLN A 57 5.90 -8.08 -4.56
CA GLN A 57 6.71 -9.25 -4.92
C GLN A 57 5.85 -10.50 -5.09
N ALA A 58 4.92 -10.75 -4.17
CA ALA A 58 4.00 -11.88 -4.25
C ALA A 58 3.05 -11.82 -5.46
N LEU A 59 2.70 -10.62 -5.92
CA LEU A 59 1.80 -10.42 -7.07
C LEU A 59 2.52 -10.38 -8.43
N ARG A 60 3.85 -10.23 -8.43
CA ARG A 60 4.71 -10.40 -9.61
C ARG A 60 5.16 -11.86 -9.71
N VAL A 61 4.20 -12.74 -9.98
CA VAL A 61 4.50 -14.12 -10.34
C VAL A 61 5.04 -14.11 -11.78
N ASP A 62 6.25 -14.66 -11.96
CA ASP A 62 6.87 -14.89 -13.27
C ASP A 62 6.03 -15.82 -14.16
#